data_AF-A0A6M2D5F5-F1
#
_entry.id   AF-A0A6M2D5F5-F1
#
_cell.length_a   1.000
_cell.length_b   1.000
_cell.length_c   1.000
_cell.angle_alpha   90.00
_cell.angle_beta   90.00
_cell.angle_gamma   90.00
#
_symmetry.space_group_name_H-M   'P 1'
#
loop_
_entity.id
_entity.type
_entity.pdbx_description
1 polymer ?
#
loop_
_entity_poly.entity_id
_entity_poly.type
_entity_poly.pdbx_seq_one_letter_code
_entity_poly.pdbx_strand_id
1 'polypeptide(L)'
;AKKKKKLEGIPDIRHSFYADDITIWTTKGSLAEKEERLQLAAKTIEDYTKERGLQCSADKSELIRFYKSKKQRTDPSLHLEVKLDGNIIPEKTTVRILGMWLQSNQRCLHTLNMLKQTAQQIVRMIVRITNNRAGLKEQDVLRLVKSLVISRLTYSVPYHNMNREEKEKADKVIRMAYKAALRLPQSTSTAKLLALGLHHTFDELAEAQVTTHINRLLQTPTGRKLLQRNGLSEQVQAHRRAKKLSCSVRAWYKICPLPKNMDPV
;
A
#
# COMPACT_ATOMS: atom_id res chain seq x y z
N ALA A 1 1.26 -22.51 -11.38
CA ALA A 1 0.73 -22.29 -12.74
C ALA A 1 -0.71 -22.83 -12.95
N LYS A 2 -1.02 -24.10 -12.59
CA LYS A 2 -2.37 -24.68 -12.80
C LYS A 2 -3.49 -24.04 -11.96
N LYS A 3 -3.24 -23.70 -10.70
CA LYS A 3 -4.19 -22.97 -9.81
C LYS A 3 -4.71 -21.68 -10.43
N LYS A 4 -3.76 -20.89 -10.98
CA LYS A 4 -4.01 -19.60 -11.63
C LYS A 4 -4.97 -19.75 -12.82
N LYS A 5 -4.72 -20.76 -13.67
CA LYS A 5 -5.55 -21.04 -14.84
C LYS A 5 -6.99 -21.43 -14.48
N LYS A 6 -7.20 -22.24 -13.43
CA LYS A 6 -8.55 -22.60 -12.96
C LYS A 6 -9.33 -21.36 -12.50
N LEU A 7 -8.69 -20.46 -11.74
CA LEU A 7 -9.32 -19.21 -11.29
C LEU A 7 -9.51 -18.19 -12.42
N GLU A 8 -8.62 -18.13 -13.41
CA GLU A 8 -8.79 -17.27 -14.60
C GLU A 8 -10.00 -17.69 -15.46
N GLY A 9 -10.52 -18.92 -15.29
CA GLY A 9 -11.74 -19.39 -15.93
C GLY A 9 -13.04 -18.90 -15.29
N ILE A 10 -12.99 -18.35 -14.07
CA ILE A 10 -14.19 -17.83 -13.40
C ILE A 10 -14.41 -16.37 -13.84
N PRO A 11 -15.56 -16.03 -14.45
CA PRO A 11 -15.81 -14.69 -14.95
C PRO A 11 -15.82 -13.65 -13.82
N ASP A 12 -15.22 -12.49 -14.10
CA ASP A 12 -15.13 -11.32 -13.20
C ASP A 12 -14.45 -11.55 -11.83
N ILE A 13 -13.80 -12.70 -11.64
CA ILE A 13 -12.95 -12.96 -10.48
C ILE A 13 -11.51 -12.52 -10.75
N ARG A 14 -10.95 -11.80 -9.80
CA ARG A 14 -9.53 -11.45 -9.75
C ARG A 14 -8.90 -12.09 -8.51
N HIS A 15 -7.60 -12.32 -8.59
CA HIS A 15 -6.86 -12.95 -7.51
C HIS A 15 -5.41 -12.48 -7.44
N SER A 16 -4.81 -12.64 -6.26
CA SER A 16 -3.40 -12.43 -5.97
C SER A 16 -2.90 -13.58 -5.10
N PHE A 17 -1.64 -13.94 -5.31
CA PHE A 17 -0.95 -14.99 -4.57
C PHE A 17 0.35 -14.42 -4.02
N TYR A 18 0.58 -14.59 -2.72
CA TYR A 18 1.82 -14.23 -2.07
C TYR A 18 2.13 -15.25 -0.98
N ALA A 19 3.17 -16.06 -1.19
CA ALA A 19 3.45 -17.21 -0.32
C ALA A 19 2.18 -18.06 -0.09
N ASP A 20 1.74 -18.19 1.16
CA ASP A 20 0.52 -18.86 1.61
C ASP A 20 -0.74 -17.97 1.51
N ASP A 21 -0.59 -16.65 1.50
CA ASP A 21 -1.71 -15.71 1.37
C ASP A 21 -2.32 -15.73 -0.05
N ILE A 22 -3.63 -15.95 -0.09
CA ILE A 22 -4.44 -15.93 -1.31
C ILE A 22 -5.53 -14.90 -1.14
N THR A 23 -5.55 -13.90 -2.01
CA THR A 23 -6.63 -12.91 -2.04
C THR A 23 -7.45 -13.09 -3.30
N ILE A 24 -8.77 -13.15 -3.15
CA ILE A 24 -9.72 -13.25 -4.26
C ILE A 24 -10.71 -12.11 -4.11
N TRP A 25 -11.11 -11.49 -5.22
CA TRP A 25 -12.11 -10.44 -5.19
C TRP A 25 -12.88 -10.35 -6.51
N THR A 26 -14.08 -9.80 -6.42
CA THR A 26 -14.93 -9.43 -7.55
C THR A 26 -15.49 -8.03 -7.34
N THR A 27 -15.63 -7.27 -8.42
CA THR A 27 -16.17 -5.90 -8.39
C THR A 27 -17.48 -5.75 -9.16
N LYS A 28 -17.90 -6.78 -9.92
CA LYS A 28 -19.08 -6.73 -10.81
C LYS A 28 -20.18 -7.67 -10.33
N GLY A 29 -21.39 -7.44 -10.83
CA GLY A 29 -22.57 -8.25 -10.54
C GLY A 29 -23.34 -7.82 -9.29
N SER A 30 -24.51 -8.44 -9.13
CA SER A 30 -25.34 -8.36 -7.93
C SER A 30 -24.63 -8.97 -6.71
N LEU A 31 -25.16 -8.78 -5.50
CA LEU A 31 -24.55 -9.37 -4.30
C LEU A 31 -24.57 -10.91 -4.35
N ALA A 32 -25.70 -11.49 -4.80
CA ALA A 32 -25.85 -12.93 -4.98
C ALA A 32 -24.84 -13.49 -6.00
N GLU A 33 -24.68 -12.84 -7.16
CA GLU A 33 -23.67 -13.27 -8.14
C GLU A 33 -22.24 -13.15 -7.61
N LYS A 34 -21.97 -12.15 -6.76
CA LYS A 34 -20.65 -12.01 -6.13
C LYS A 34 -20.39 -13.14 -5.15
N GLU A 35 -21.38 -13.49 -4.33
CA GLU A 35 -21.31 -14.63 -3.41
C GLU A 35 -21.04 -15.92 -4.17
N GLU A 36 -21.84 -16.22 -5.20
CA GLU A 36 -21.70 -17.42 -6.02
C GLU A 36 -20.28 -17.52 -6.64
N ARG A 37 -19.79 -16.42 -7.23
CA ARG A 37 -18.44 -16.39 -7.83
C ARG A 37 -17.34 -16.55 -6.78
N LEU A 38 -17.49 -15.93 -5.60
CA LEU A 38 -16.53 -16.06 -4.50
C LEU A 38 -16.54 -17.49 -3.93
N GLN A 39 -17.71 -18.10 -3.75
CA GLN A 39 -17.85 -19.48 -3.30
C GLN A 39 -17.26 -20.47 -4.31
N LEU A 40 -17.50 -20.28 -5.61
CA LEU A 40 -16.91 -21.09 -6.67
C LEU A 40 -15.38 -20.98 -6.67
N ALA A 41 -14.85 -19.76 -6.48
CA ALA A 41 -13.42 -19.53 -6.39
C ALA A 41 -12.80 -20.16 -5.13
N ALA A 42 -13.47 -20.05 -3.98
CA ALA A 42 -13.06 -20.68 -2.73
C ALA A 42 -12.99 -22.21 -2.87
N LYS A 43 -14.05 -22.83 -3.41
CA LYS A 43 -14.11 -24.28 -3.68
C LYS A 43 -13.01 -24.73 -4.65
N THR A 44 -12.79 -23.96 -5.72
CA THR A 44 -11.73 -24.25 -6.69
C THR A 44 -10.34 -24.25 -6.06
N ILE A 45 -10.10 -23.37 -5.08
CA ILE A 45 -8.84 -23.32 -4.34
C ILE A 45 -8.74 -24.48 -3.36
N GLU A 46 -9.81 -24.76 -2.64
CA GLU A 46 -9.92 -25.85 -1.67
C GLU A 46 -9.63 -27.21 -2.33
N ASP A 47 -10.30 -27.51 -3.45
CA ASP A 47 -10.08 -28.74 -4.22
C ASP A 47 -8.61 -28.83 -4.68
N TYR A 48 -8.06 -27.71 -5.18
CA TYR A 48 -6.67 -27.65 -5.64
C TYR A 48 -5.66 -27.86 -4.51
N THR A 49 -5.93 -27.37 -3.30
CA THR A 49 -5.06 -27.56 -2.13
C THR A 49 -5.19 -28.97 -1.58
N LYS A 50 -6.41 -29.52 -1.51
CA LYS A 50 -6.68 -30.89 -1.06
C LYS A 50 -5.98 -31.93 -1.92
N GLU A 51 -6.03 -31.78 -3.25
CA GLU A 51 -5.26 -32.60 -4.21
C GLU A 51 -3.74 -32.64 -3.93
N ARG A 52 -3.21 -31.70 -3.13
CA ARG A 52 -1.78 -31.53 -2.84
C ARG A 52 -1.44 -31.75 -1.37
N GLY A 53 -2.38 -32.28 -0.59
CA GLY A 53 -2.18 -32.48 0.85
C GLY A 53 -2.08 -31.18 1.64
N LEU A 54 -2.58 -30.07 1.11
CA LEU A 54 -2.66 -28.78 1.79
C LEU A 54 -4.10 -28.49 2.20
N GLN A 55 -4.27 -27.85 3.35
CA GLN A 55 -5.57 -27.42 3.85
C GLN A 55 -5.64 -25.91 3.99
N CYS A 56 -6.79 -25.32 3.66
CA CYS A 56 -7.04 -23.91 3.89
C CYS A 56 -7.55 -23.70 5.32
N SER A 57 -7.03 -22.70 6.03
CA SER A 57 -7.51 -22.38 7.37
C SER A 57 -8.69 -21.43 7.29
N ALA A 58 -9.90 -21.93 7.58
CA ALA A 58 -11.10 -21.10 7.66
C ALA A 58 -10.97 -20.03 8.76
N ASP A 59 -10.39 -20.38 9.91
CA ASP A 59 -10.21 -19.47 11.06
C ASP A 59 -9.31 -18.26 10.77
N LYS A 60 -8.34 -18.44 9.87
CA LYS A 60 -7.44 -17.36 9.41
C LYS A 60 -7.99 -16.61 8.20
N SER A 61 -9.00 -17.15 7.55
CA SER A 61 -9.63 -16.52 6.39
C SER A 61 -10.56 -15.41 6.84
N GLU A 62 -10.57 -14.30 6.11
CA GLU A 62 -11.41 -13.15 6.41
C GLU A 62 -12.12 -12.70 5.13
N LEU A 63 -13.40 -12.34 5.26
CA LEU A 63 -14.19 -11.76 4.19
C LEU A 63 -14.38 -10.27 4.45
N ILE A 64 -14.24 -9.42 3.43
CA ILE A 64 -14.55 -8.00 3.53
C ILE A 64 -15.43 -7.57 2.37
N ARG A 65 -16.54 -6.90 2.71
CA ARG A 65 -17.46 -6.31 1.76
C ARG A 65 -17.35 -4.79 1.79
N PHE A 66 -17.14 -4.18 0.63
CA PHE A 66 -17.15 -2.72 0.50
C PHE A 66 -18.57 -2.22 0.26
N TYR A 67 -19.01 -1.26 1.07
CA TYR A 67 -20.31 -0.60 0.92
C TYR A 67 -20.12 0.89 0.60
N LYS A 68 -21.14 1.48 -0.03
CA LYS A 68 -21.15 2.92 -0.39
C LYS A 68 -21.84 3.78 0.67
N SER A 69 -22.72 3.21 1.49
CA SER A 69 -23.47 3.95 2.50
C SER A 69 -23.57 3.19 3.82
N LYS A 70 -23.78 3.91 4.92
CA LYS A 70 -24.02 3.30 6.24
C LYS A 70 -25.26 2.41 6.23
N LYS A 71 -26.29 2.76 5.45
CA LYS A 71 -27.52 1.96 5.30
C LYS A 71 -27.21 0.57 4.76
N GLN A 72 -26.36 0.47 3.73
CA GLN A 72 -25.92 -0.82 3.16
C GLN A 72 -25.10 -1.69 4.11
N ARG A 73 -24.45 -1.08 5.11
CA ARG A 73 -23.68 -1.81 6.13
C ARG A 73 -24.59 -2.52 7.12
N THR A 74 -25.69 -1.87 7.51
CA THR A 74 -26.60 -2.36 8.56
C THR A 74 -27.79 -3.14 8.00
N ASP A 75 -27.89 -3.25 6.68
CA ASP A 75 -28.97 -3.98 6.02
C ASP A 75 -28.75 -5.50 6.16
N PRO A 76 -29.62 -6.22 6.89
CA PRO A 76 -29.47 -7.66 7.10
C PRO A 76 -29.60 -8.47 5.79
N SER A 77 -30.29 -7.92 4.79
CA SER A 77 -30.44 -8.56 3.47
C SER A 77 -29.16 -8.51 2.63
N LEU A 78 -28.19 -7.68 3.02
CA LEU A 78 -26.94 -7.48 2.30
C LEU A 78 -25.77 -8.10 3.08
N HIS A 79 -25.74 -9.43 3.18
CA HIS A 79 -24.61 -10.20 3.71
C HIS A 79 -24.03 -11.11 2.62
N LEU A 80 -22.78 -11.54 2.82
CA LEU A 80 -22.13 -12.52 1.95
C LEU A 80 -21.76 -13.75 2.78
N GLU A 81 -22.17 -14.93 2.34
CA GLU A 81 -21.77 -16.19 2.94
C GLU A 81 -20.82 -16.95 2.02
N VAL A 82 -19.54 -17.01 2.42
CA VAL A 82 -18.55 -17.84 1.74
C VAL A 82 -18.06 -18.89 2.72
N LYS A 83 -18.12 -20.16 2.32
CA LYS A 83 -17.70 -21.32 3.10
C LYS A 83 -16.39 -21.88 2.58
N LEU A 84 -15.55 -22.32 3.51
CA LEU A 84 -14.27 -22.98 3.28
C LEU A 84 -14.14 -24.16 4.24
N ASP A 85 -13.92 -25.37 3.72
CA ASP A 85 -13.95 -26.61 4.52
C ASP A 85 -15.26 -26.75 5.34
N GLY A 86 -16.39 -26.30 4.78
CA GLY A 86 -17.70 -26.32 5.43
C GLY A 86 -17.94 -25.20 6.47
N ASN A 87 -16.90 -24.47 6.87
CA ASN A 87 -17.00 -23.38 7.83
C ASN A 87 -17.25 -22.03 7.13
N ILE A 88 -18.10 -21.19 7.71
CA ILE A 88 -18.36 -19.84 7.19
C ILE A 88 -17.17 -18.93 7.50
N ILE A 89 -16.64 -18.27 6.47
CA ILE A 89 -15.59 -17.26 6.63
C ILE A 89 -16.20 -16.01 7.29
N PRO A 90 -15.64 -15.49 8.40
CA PRO A 90 -16.19 -14.33 9.07
C PRO A 90 -16.07 -13.05 8.22
N GLU A 91 -17.20 -12.34 8.06
CA GLU A 91 -17.21 -10.99 7.47
C GLU A 91 -16.68 -9.97 8.51
N LYS A 92 -15.60 -9.27 8.17
CA LYS A 92 -14.98 -8.23 9.00
C LYS A 92 -15.07 -6.87 8.31
N THR A 93 -15.18 -5.82 9.11
CA THR A 93 -15.18 -4.43 8.61
C THR A 93 -13.78 -3.92 8.28
N THR A 94 -12.75 -4.59 8.79
CA THR A 94 -11.34 -4.25 8.57
C THR A 94 -10.55 -5.54 8.40
N VAL A 95 -9.76 -5.63 7.32
CA VAL A 95 -8.95 -6.81 6.95
C VAL A 95 -7.54 -6.36 6.57
N ARG A 96 -6.53 -7.15 6.91
CA ARG A 96 -5.13 -6.88 6.57
C ARG A 96 -4.68 -7.75 5.40
N ILE A 97 -4.22 -7.13 4.32
CA ILE A 97 -3.70 -7.81 3.13
C ILE A 97 -2.28 -7.30 2.85
N LEU A 98 -1.28 -8.19 2.96
CA LEU A 98 0.14 -7.86 2.70
C LEU A 98 0.63 -6.59 3.43
N GLY A 99 0.19 -6.40 4.67
CA GLY A 99 0.55 -5.22 5.47
C GLY A 99 -0.31 -3.98 5.25
N MET A 100 -1.22 -3.98 4.27
CA MET A 100 -2.19 -2.90 4.04
C MET A 100 -3.53 -3.23 4.72
N TRP A 101 -4.07 -2.27 5.48
CA TRP A 101 -5.38 -2.40 6.12
C TRP A 101 -6.48 -1.86 5.22
N LEU A 102 -7.44 -2.69 4.85
CA LEU A 102 -8.61 -2.30 4.08
C LEU A 102 -9.82 -2.16 5.00
N GLN A 103 -10.60 -1.10 4.81
CA GLN A 103 -11.82 -0.85 5.56
C GLN A 103 -13.04 -0.92 4.64
N SER A 104 -14.12 -1.53 5.11
CA SER A 104 -15.37 -1.73 4.37
C SER A 104 -16.02 -0.42 3.91
N ASN A 105 -15.76 0.69 4.62
CA ASN A 105 -16.19 2.05 4.28
C ASN A 105 -15.25 2.79 3.31
N GLN A 106 -14.21 2.11 2.78
CA GLN A 106 -13.20 2.66 1.87
C GLN A 106 -12.38 3.83 2.44
N ARG A 107 -12.40 4.02 3.76
CA ARG A 107 -11.56 5.01 4.46
C ARG A 107 -10.20 4.40 4.82
N CYS A 108 -9.24 5.27 5.11
CA CYS A 108 -7.89 4.91 5.55
C CYS A 108 -7.65 5.32 7.03
N LEU A 109 -8.73 5.64 7.76
CA LEU A 109 -8.62 6.21 9.11
C LEU A 109 -7.97 5.24 10.11
N HIS A 110 -8.26 3.94 10.02
CA HIS A 110 -7.64 2.93 10.88
C HIS A 110 -6.11 2.93 10.70
N THR A 111 -5.66 2.83 9.45
CA THR A 111 -4.23 2.88 9.08
C THR A 111 -3.56 4.15 9.58
N LEU A 112 -4.18 5.32 9.33
CA LEU A 112 -3.63 6.62 9.75
C LEU A 112 -3.52 6.75 11.27
N ASN A 113 -4.49 6.26 12.03
CA ASN A 113 -4.45 6.30 13.48
C ASN A 113 -3.35 5.39 14.04
N MET A 114 -3.21 4.17 13.51
CA MET A 114 -2.14 3.25 13.85
C MET A 114 -0.76 3.83 13.53
N LEU A 115 -0.61 4.42 12.34
CA LEU A 115 0.63 5.07 11.94
C LEU A 115 0.95 6.29 12.80
N LYS A 116 -0.06 7.09 13.18
CA LYS A 116 0.12 8.22 14.11
C LYS A 116 0.65 7.75 15.46
N GLN A 117 0.05 6.71 16.05
CA GLN A 117 0.50 6.17 17.34
C GLN A 117 1.93 5.62 17.25
N THR A 118 2.21 4.86 16.19
CA THR A 118 3.54 4.29 15.93
C THR A 118 4.58 5.40 15.73
N ALA A 119 4.26 6.42 14.94
CA ALA A 119 5.12 7.58 14.71
C ALA A 119 5.39 8.35 16.01
N GLN A 120 4.38 8.54 16.87
CA GLN A 120 4.55 9.17 18.18
C GLN A 120 5.52 8.38 19.07
N GLN A 121 5.40 7.05 19.10
CA GLN A 121 6.31 6.20 19.87
C GLN A 121 7.75 6.30 19.34
N ILE A 122 7.94 6.19 18.02
CA ILE A 122 9.24 6.32 17.36
C ILE A 122 9.87 7.67 17.67
N VAL A 123 9.12 8.75 17.49
CA VAL A 123 9.59 10.12 17.74
C VAL A 123 10.04 10.29 19.20
N ARG A 124 9.27 9.77 20.16
CA ARG A 124 9.66 9.82 21.58
C ARG A 124 10.97 9.08 21.85
N MET A 125 11.18 7.92 21.21
CA MET A 125 12.45 7.18 21.32
C MET A 125 13.60 7.97 20.70
N ILE A 126 13.42 8.52 19.50
CA ILE A 126 14.42 9.36 18.81
C ILE A 126 14.83 10.56 19.68
N VAL A 127 13.86 11.29 20.24
CA VAL A 127 14.13 12.44 21.11
C VAL A 127 14.95 12.01 22.34
N ARG A 128 14.60 10.88 22.98
CA ARG A 128 15.34 10.35 24.13
C ARG A 128 16.81 10.05 23.81
N ILE A 129 17.08 9.37 22.70
CA ILE A 129 18.47 9.00 22.32
C ILE A 129 19.29 10.23 21.90
N THR A 130 18.67 11.26 21.34
CA THR A 130 19.37 12.50 20.95
C THR A 130 19.79 13.39 22.12
N ASN A 131 19.14 13.25 23.28
CA ASN A 131 19.40 14.10 24.45
C ASN A 131 20.60 13.61 25.30
N ASN A 132 21.21 12.47 24.96
CA ASN A 132 22.41 11.99 25.63
C ASN A 132 23.66 12.77 25.19
N ARG A 133 24.64 12.92 26.10
CA ARG A 133 25.82 13.80 25.99
C ARG A 133 26.76 13.54 24.78
N ALA A 134 26.54 12.45 24.03
CA ALA A 134 27.22 12.09 22.78
C ALA A 134 26.20 11.78 21.65
N GLY A 135 25.12 12.56 21.58
CA GLY A 135 23.93 12.28 20.78
C GLY A 135 24.10 12.42 19.26
N LEU A 136 23.07 11.94 18.55
CA LEU A 136 22.96 12.01 17.09
C LEU A 136 22.88 13.46 16.60
N LYS A 137 23.57 13.75 15.48
CA LYS A 137 23.46 15.04 14.79
C LYS A 137 22.09 15.20 14.15
N GLU A 138 21.64 16.42 13.92
CA GLU A 138 20.34 16.72 13.31
C GLU A 138 20.08 15.90 12.02
N GLN A 139 21.07 15.81 11.13
CA GLN A 139 20.97 15.04 9.90
C GLN A 139 20.68 13.55 10.16
N ASP A 140 21.31 12.96 11.18
CA ASP A 140 21.10 11.56 11.55
C ASP A 140 19.70 11.36 12.16
N VAL A 141 19.21 12.33 12.92
CA VAL A 141 17.83 12.33 13.45
C VAL A 141 16.81 12.39 12.32
N LEU A 142 17.03 13.26 11.34
CA LEU A 142 16.17 13.37 10.16
C LEU A 142 16.20 12.07 9.35
N ARG A 143 17.37 11.42 9.21
CA ARG A 143 17.48 10.09 8.59
C ARG A 143 16.65 9.05 9.33
N LEU A 144 16.68 9.03 10.67
CA LEU A 144 15.86 8.11 11.46
C LEU A 144 14.35 8.37 11.27
N VAL A 145 13.94 9.64 11.21
CA VAL A 145 12.53 9.96 10.91
C VAL A 145 12.13 9.46 9.53
N LYS A 146 12.97 9.66 8.51
CA LYS A 146 12.72 9.13 7.16
C LYS A 146 12.61 7.59 7.16
N SER A 147 13.60 6.92 7.74
CA SER A 147 13.70 5.45 7.70
C SER A 147 12.67 4.74 8.58
N LEU A 148 12.15 5.38 9.64
CA LEU A 148 11.22 4.75 10.57
C LEU A 148 9.78 5.26 10.46
N VAL A 149 9.57 6.53 10.17
CA VAL A 149 8.23 7.14 10.09
C VAL A 149 7.76 7.23 8.65
N ILE A 150 8.57 7.85 7.78
CA ILE A 150 8.17 8.10 6.39
C ILE A 150 8.05 6.78 5.62
N SER A 151 9.01 5.86 5.78
CA SER A 151 8.95 4.52 5.17
C SER A 151 7.66 3.75 5.50
N ARG A 152 7.17 3.85 6.74
CA ARG A 152 5.92 3.19 7.18
C ARG A 152 4.70 3.89 6.60
N LEU A 153 4.73 5.21 6.49
CA LEU A 153 3.67 5.99 5.87
C LEU A 153 3.56 5.67 4.37
N THR A 154 4.68 5.69 3.65
CA THR A 154 4.72 5.47 2.19
C THR A 154 4.52 4.02 1.78
N TYR A 155 4.59 3.07 2.72
CA TYR A 155 4.37 1.64 2.43
C TYR A 155 2.98 1.34 1.88
N SER A 156 1.91 1.78 2.56
CA SER A 156 0.52 1.45 2.18
C SER A 156 -0.35 2.66 1.89
N VAL A 157 -0.12 3.79 2.57
CA VAL A 157 -1.00 4.97 2.52
C VAL A 157 -1.17 5.55 1.11
N PRO A 158 -0.13 5.64 0.25
CA PRO A 158 -0.27 6.13 -1.12
C PRO A 158 -1.24 5.34 -2.01
N TYR A 159 -1.55 4.09 -1.66
CA TYR A 159 -2.42 3.22 -2.45
C TYR A 159 -3.89 3.28 -2.03
N HIS A 160 -4.22 4.07 -1.00
CA HIS A 160 -5.60 4.32 -0.61
C HIS A 160 -6.21 5.46 -1.43
N ASN A 161 -7.51 5.35 -1.73
CA ASN A 161 -8.28 6.47 -2.27
C ASN A 161 -8.62 7.46 -1.15
N MET A 162 -7.68 8.34 -0.83
CA MET A 162 -7.78 9.25 0.30
C MET A 162 -8.50 10.54 -0.06
N ASN A 163 -9.37 10.99 0.85
CA ASN A 163 -9.94 12.34 0.78
C ASN A 163 -8.96 13.38 1.35
N ARG A 164 -9.28 14.67 1.16
CA ARG A 164 -8.45 15.80 1.61
C ARG A 164 -8.16 15.78 3.11
N GLU A 165 -9.12 15.41 3.96
CA GLU A 165 -8.92 15.33 5.41
C GLU A 165 -7.98 14.19 5.81
N GLU A 166 -8.04 13.06 5.10
CA GLU A 166 -7.14 11.92 5.32
C GLU A 166 -5.71 12.28 4.92
N LYS A 167 -5.54 12.99 3.79
CA LYS A 167 -4.23 13.51 3.37
C LYS A 167 -3.66 14.49 4.39
N GLU A 168 -4.48 15.43 4.86
CA GLU A 168 -4.10 16.37 5.91
C GLU A 168 -3.72 15.66 7.22
N LYS A 169 -4.36 14.53 7.56
CA LYS A 169 -3.95 13.69 8.70
C LYS A 169 -2.58 13.05 8.48
N ALA A 170 -2.27 12.58 7.27
CA ALA A 170 -0.94 12.08 6.94
C ALA A 170 0.12 13.19 7.05
N ASP A 171 -0.15 14.39 6.51
CA ASP A 171 0.73 15.55 6.65
C ASP A 171 0.94 15.96 8.11
N LYS A 172 -0.09 15.87 8.96
CA LYS A 172 0.06 16.09 10.41
C LYS A 172 1.05 15.09 11.03
N VAL A 173 1.04 13.83 10.63
CA VAL A 173 2.01 12.82 11.11
C VAL A 173 3.43 13.16 10.66
N ILE A 174 3.61 13.54 9.39
CA ILE A 174 4.91 13.95 8.84
C ILE A 174 5.44 15.16 9.64
N ARG A 175 4.66 16.24 9.72
CA ARG A 175 5.07 17.48 10.39
C ARG A 175 5.37 17.26 11.87
N MET A 176 4.57 16.44 12.55
CA MET A 176 4.83 16.08 13.95
C MET A 176 6.21 15.42 14.11
N ALA A 177 6.56 14.49 13.21
CA ALA A 177 7.84 13.80 13.26
C ALA A 177 9.02 14.72 12.96
N TYR A 178 8.92 15.56 11.93
CA TYR A 178 9.98 16.53 11.59
C TYR A 178 10.15 17.62 12.64
N LYS A 179 9.06 18.17 13.19
CA LYS A 179 9.15 19.13 14.30
C LYS A 179 9.89 18.54 15.49
N ALA A 180 9.59 17.29 15.84
CA ALA A 180 10.26 16.64 16.95
C ALA A 180 11.74 16.33 16.68
N ALA A 181 12.08 15.94 15.44
CA ALA A 181 13.48 15.77 15.04
C ALA A 181 14.30 17.06 15.15
N LEU A 182 13.69 18.19 14.77
CA LEU A 182 14.30 19.52 14.83
C LEU A 182 14.16 20.18 16.21
N ARG A 183 13.64 19.47 17.21
CA ARG A 183 13.36 19.98 18.57
C ARG A 183 12.49 21.26 18.58
N LEU A 184 11.62 21.39 17.59
CA LEU A 184 10.70 22.50 17.46
C LEU A 184 9.42 22.23 18.28
N PRO A 185 8.81 23.27 18.88
CA PRO A 185 7.49 23.15 19.47
C PRO A 185 6.46 22.63 18.46
N GLN A 186 5.47 21.87 18.94
CA GLN A 186 4.39 21.40 18.06
C GLN A 186 3.53 22.56 17.51
N SER A 187 3.52 23.69 18.21
CA SER A 187 2.87 24.95 17.79
C SER A 187 3.59 25.70 16.67
N THR A 188 4.81 25.27 16.26
CA THR A 188 5.56 25.93 15.18
C THR A 188 4.73 26.03 13.90
N SER A 189 4.77 27.20 13.24
CA SER A 189 4.04 27.45 12.01
C SER A 189 4.38 26.42 10.92
N THR A 190 3.33 25.84 10.33
CA THR A 190 3.46 24.91 9.20
C THR A 190 4.13 25.58 8.00
N ALA A 191 3.82 26.84 7.72
CA ALA A 191 4.39 27.57 6.59
C ALA A 191 5.91 27.74 6.75
N LYS A 192 6.36 28.11 7.96
CA LYS A 192 7.80 28.24 8.25
C LYS A 192 8.51 26.89 8.17
N LEU A 193 7.89 25.81 8.65
CA LEU A 193 8.47 24.46 8.56
C LEU A 193 8.65 24.01 7.10
N LEU A 194 7.63 24.22 6.26
CA LEU A 194 7.70 23.89 4.83
C LEU A 194 8.76 24.73 4.10
N ALA A 195 8.90 26.01 4.46
CA ALA A 195 9.91 26.90 3.87
C ALA A 195 11.37 26.44 4.11
N LEU A 196 11.61 25.56 5.09
CA LEU A 196 12.94 24.97 5.30
C LEU A 196 13.32 23.94 4.24
N GLY A 197 12.36 23.42 3.46
CA GLY A 197 12.61 22.42 2.42
C GLY A 197 13.11 21.06 2.94
N LEU A 198 12.97 20.80 4.25
CA LEU A 198 13.52 19.60 4.90
C LEU A 198 12.65 18.35 4.72
N HIS A 199 11.37 18.53 4.41
CA HIS A 199 10.43 17.45 4.20
C HIS A 199 9.47 17.75 3.06
N HIS A 200 8.99 16.68 2.44
CA HIS A 200 7.98 16.72 1.40
C HIS A 200 6.60 16.64 2.04
N THR A 201 5.59 17.10 1.32
CA THR A 201 4.18 16.86 1.64
C THR A 201 3.84 15.39 1.41
N PHE A 202 2.72 14.93 1.97
CA PHE A 202 2.23 13.59 1.73
C PHE A 202 1.98 13.32 0.23
N ASP A 203 1.43 14.28 -0.50
CA ASP A 203 1.13 14.12 -1.93
C ASP A 203 2.40 13.94 -2.76
N GLU A 204 3.45 14.72 -2.49
CA GLU A 204 4.77 14.55 -3.14
C GLU A 204 5.39 13.18 -2.83
N LEU A 205 5.31 12.75 -1.56
CA LEU A 205 5.81 11.42 -1.17
C LEU A 205 5.02 10.29 -1.83
N ALA A 206 3.70 10.44 -1.93
CA ALA A 206 2.82 9.47 -2.57
C ALA A 206 3.13 9.37 -4.07
N GLU A 207 3.26 10.52 -4.74
CA GLU A 207 3.62 10.59 -6.16
C GLU A 207 4.99 9.97 -6.43
N ALA A 208 6.01 10.32 -5.64
CA ALA A 208 7.36 9.77 -5.76
C ALA A 208 7.35 8.24 -5.58
N GLN A 209 6.61 7.74 -4.58
CA GLN A 209 6.51 6.31 -4.31
C GLN A 209 5.78 5.55 -5.44
N VAL A 210 4.65 6.08 -5.92
CA VAL A 210 3.89 5.48 -7.03
C VAL A 210 4.73 5.47 -8.30
N THR A 211 5.38 6.58 -8.62
CA THR A 211 6.26 6.71 -9.79
C THR A 211 7.42 5.71 -9.73
N THR A 212 8.08 5.59 -8.58
CA THR A 212 9.14 4.61 -8.36
C THR A 212 8.64 3.18 -8.58
N HIS A 213 7.45 2.85 -8.06
CA HIS A 213 6.86 1.53 -8.24
C HIS A 213 6.54 1.24 -9.71
N ILE A 214 5.93 2.20 -10.43
CA ILE A 214 5.62 2.08 -11.85
C ILE A 214 6.91 1.87 -12.66
N ASN A 215 7.94 2.69 -12.43
CA ASN A 215 9.23 2.57 -13.10
C ASN A 215 9.87 1.19 -12.87
N ARG A 216 9.79 0.66 -11.65
CA ARG A 216 10.24 -0.70 -11.33
C ARG A 216 9.46 -1.76 -12.10
N LEU A 217 8.13 -1.66 -12.17
CA LEU A 217 7.30 -2.59 -12.93
C LEU A 217 7.59 -2.54 -14.44
N LEU A 218 7.86 -1.35 -14.98
CA LEU A 218 8.21 -1.17 -16.39
C LEU A 218 9.47 -1.92 -16.80
N GLN A 219 10.42 -2.15 -15.88
CA GLN A 219 11.65 -2.89 -16.18
C GLN A 219 11.39 -4.38 -16.49
N THR A 220 10.33 -4.98 -15.94
CA THR A 220 10.09 -6.43 -16.08
C THR A 220 8.97 -6.74 -17.09
N PRO A 221 9.07 -7.83 -17.88
CA PRO A 221 7.99 -8.24 -18.78
C PRO A 221 6.66 -8.49 -18.05
N THR A 222 6.73 -9.12 -16.87
CA THR A 222 5.55 -9.40 -16.04
C THR A 222 4.93 -8.12 -15.50
N GLY A 223 5.74 -7.17 -15.04
CA GLY A 223 5.26 -5.86 -14.57
C GLY A 223 4.60 -5.05 -15.69
N ARG A 224 5.15 -5.06 -16.91
CA ARG A 224 4.50 -4.43 -18.08
C ARG A 224 3.12 -5.04 -18.39
N LYS A 225 2.98 -6.37 -18.32
CA LYS A 225 1.67 -7.04 -18.47
C LYS A 225 0.70 -6.65 -17.35
N LEU A 226 1.19 -6.51 -16.11
CA LEU A 226 0.39 -6.06 -14.99
C LEU A 226 -0.12 -4.63 -15.18
N LEU A 227 0.74 -3.71 -15.61
CA LEU A 227 0.37 -2.31 -15.87
C LEU A 227 -0.70 -2.22 -16.96
N GLN A 228 -0.55 -2.95 -18.08
CA GLN A 228 -1.56 -3.02 -19.14
C GLN A 228 -2.91 -3.53 -18.62
N ARG A 229 -2.91 -4.58 -17.80
CA ARG A 229 -4.13 -5.13 -17.17
C ARG A 229 -4.85 -4.14 -16.24
N ASN A 230 -4.12 -3.17 -15.68
CA ASN A 230 -4.67 -2.14 -14.79
C ASN A 230 -4.95 -0.81 -15.50
N GLY A 231 -4.98 -0.78 -16.84
CA GLY A 231 -5.31 0.42 -17.62
C GLY A 231 -4.16 1.40 -17.83
N LEU A 232 -2.94 1.06 -17.39
CA LEU A 232 -1.74 1.89 -17.52
C LEU A 232 -0.94 1.58 -18.81
N SER A 233 -1.66 1.37 -19.91
CA SER A 233 -1.06 0.98 -21.20
C SER A 233 -0.19 2.08 -21.81
N GLU A 234 -0.54 3.35 -21.59
CA GLU A 234 0.22 4.50 -22.11
C GLU A 234 1.63 4.56 -21.56
N GLN A 235 1.81 4.35 -20.25
CA GLN A 235 3.12 4.32 -19.59
C GLN A 235 4.01 3.20 -20.17
N VAL A 236 3.41 2.05 -20.47
CA VAL A 236 4.11 0.93 -21.11
C VAL A 236 4.51 1.27 -22.55
N GLN A 237 3.64 1.94 -23.30
CA GLN A 237 3.95 2.39 -24.66
C GLN A 237 5.05 3.46 -24.68
N ALA A 238 4.97 4.45 -23.78
CA ALA A 238 6.00 5.46 -23.61
C ALA A 238 7.37 4.84 -23.29
N HIS A 239 7.41 3.88 -22.36
CA HIS A 239 8.64 3.13 -22.06
C HIS A 239 9.18 2.34 -23.26
N ARG A 240 8.31 1.77 -24.12
CA ARG A 240 8.75 1.08 -25.34
C ARG A 240 9.25 2.04 -26.42
N ARG A 241 8.66 3.22 -26.52
CA ARG A 241 9.07 4.28 -27.45
C ARG A 241 10.36 4.98 -27.00
N ALA A 242 10.70 4.91 -25.71
CA ALA A 242 11.93 5.46 -25.18
C ALA A 242 13.14 4.86 -25.91
N LYS A 243 13.82 5.71 -26.68
CA LYS A 243 15.07 5.34 -27.36
C LYS A 243 16.24 5.58 -26.40
N LYS A 244 17.24 4.72 -26.45
CA LYS A 244 18.53 5.03 -25.83
C LYS A 244 19.10 6.27 -26.52
N LEU A 245 19.59 7.23 -25.74
CA LEU A 245 20.33 8.37 -26.28
C LEU A 245 21.53 7.87 -27.09
N SER A 246 21.79 8.48 -28.25
CA SER A 246 22.96 8.15 -29.05
C SER A 246 24.24 8.47 -28.29
N CYS A 247 25.35 7.80 -28.61
CA CYS A 247 26.64 8.03 -27.95
C CYS A 247 27.06 9.51 -28.02
N SER A 248 26.83 10.15 -29.17
CA SER A 248 27.13 11.57 -29.40
C SER A 248 26.33 12.48 -28.46
N VAL A 249 25.02 12.25 -28.32
CA VAL A 249 24.17 13.04 -27.41
C VAL A 249 24.50 12.75 -25.95
N ARG A 250 24.75 11.48 -25.61
CA ARG A 250 25.09 11.07 -24.25
C ARG A 250 26.42 11.69 -23.78
N ALA A 251 27.38 11.91 -24.68
CA ALA A 251 28.65 12.55 -24.36
C ALA A 251 28.51 14.03 -23.96
N TRP A 252 27.46 14.71 -24.43
CA TRP A 252 27.16 16.09 -24.04
C TRP A 252 26.59 16.18 -22.62
N TYR A 253 25.97 15.10 -22.14
CA TYR A 253 25.48 15.03 -20.77
C TYR A 253 26.57 14.51 -19.83
N LYS A 254 27.14 15.41 -19.02
CA LYS A 254 28.01 15.03 -17.91
C LYS A 254 27.15 14.55 -16.74
N ILE A 255 26.72 13.29 -16.79
CA ILE A 255 26.01 12.66 -15.66
C ILE A 255 27.05 12.12 -14.69
N CYS A 256 27.24 12.80 -13.56
CA CYS A 256 28.05 12.24 -12.48
C CYS A 256 27.41 10.90 -12.04
N PRO A 257 28.21 9.83 -11.89
CA PRO A 257 27.68 8.56 -11.39
C PRO A 257 26.99 8.80 -10.05
N LEU A 258 25.82 8.18 -9.85
CA LEU A 258 25.16 8.21 -8.54
C LEU A 258 26.18 7.73 -7.50
N PRO A 259 26.39 8.48 -6.40
CA PRO A 259 27.31 8.08 -5.35
C PRO A 259 27.01 6.64 -4.91
N LYS A 260 28.04 5.79 -4.83
CA LYS A 260 27.86 4.37 -4.48
C LYS A 260 27.23 4.17 -3.09
N ASN A 261 27.29 5.20 -2.25
CA ASN A 261 26.68 5.27 -0.91
C ASN A 261 25.63 6.39 -0.87
N MET A 262 24.71 6.41 -1.83
CA MET A 262 23.51 7.25 -1.71
C MET A 262 22.63 6.68 -0.60
N ASP A 263 22.36 7.48 0.43
CA ASP A 263 21.25 7.21 1.34
C ASP A 263 19.97 7.06 0.49
N PRO A 264 19.17 6.00 0.68
CA PRO A 264 17.91 5.88 -0.04
C PRO A 264 17.01 7.04 0.39
N VAL A 265 16.69 7.90 -0.58
CA VAL A 265 15.79 9.06 -0.45
C VAL A 265 14.40 8.61 -0.03
#